data_AF-A0A7J8YSI3-F1
#
_entry.id   AF-A0A7J8YSI3-F1
#
_cell.length_a   1.000
_cell.length_b   1.000
_cell.length_c   1.000
_cell.angle_alpha   90.00
_cell.angle_beta   90.00
_cell.angle_gamma   90.00
#
_symmetry.space_group_name_H-M   'P 1'
#
loop_
_entity.id
_entity.type
_entity.pdbx_description
1 polymer ?
#
loop_
_entity_poly.entity_id
_entity_poly.type
_entity_poly.pdbx_seq_one_letter_code
_entity_poly.pdbx_strand_id
1 'polypeptide(L)'
;DLKVALAEIRIRSTLEGILQKKKLAVNNGDSPEIHAQKVDKLKVLSESLANSSIKAEKRISDHRYIKDFLELFQVSLGLPCYLAKVVKGSEPVSGDFMECLPEIVAEISELEKQRDQLEAELKKEDELSKSISACKVEAKVLHTWINFLEDTWLLQSSYVETKNKQIVEELERHEDYFVNFAITLLSAYKKELGPSISRISKFVENLKKLSESARNDDSKESNPRKHLEEQYLGYETKIITIFSVVENLREHFNAKHGTTSRKDDPKVKELFDDIEKLRVEFETIERPILEMETPKVDSPNERPQEILSPHPPLESTQPKLDTKENPRTRPKPDTKENPETQPVLDAAAELAKLESEFGNVNQDYTSEEIGDWEFDELERELISGDSASGK
;
A
#
# COMPACT_ATOMS: atom_id res chain seq x y z
N ASP A 1 -25.17 22.71 -18.20
CA ASP A 1 -23.87 22.75 -18.91
C ASP A 1 -23.25 21.36 -18.83
N LEU A 2 -22.94 20.75 -19.97
CA LEU A 2 -22.44 19.38 -20.07
C LEU A 2 -21.09 19.20 -19.38
N LYS A 3 -20.14 20.10 -19.69
CA LYS A 3 -18.75 19.96 -19.26
C LYS A 3 -18.61 20.12 -17.75
N VAL A 4 -19.39 21.03 -17.16
CA VAL A 4 -19.42 21.25 -15.71
C VAL A 4 -19.94 20.03 -14.97
N ALA A 5 -21.05 19.42 -15.42
CA ALA A 5 -21.62 18.25 -14.74
C ALA A 5 -20.70 17.02 -14.83
N LEU A 6 -20.12 16.74 -16.00
CA LEU A 6 -19.18 15.63 -16.17
C LEU A 6 -17.87 15.83 -15.39
N ALA A 7 -17.37 17.07 -15.30
CA ALA A 7 -16.19 17.38 -14.49
C ALA A 7 -16.46 17.13 -13.00
N GLU A 8 -17.62 17.57 -12.50
CA GLU A 8 -18.03 17.40 -11.10
C GLU A 8 -18.20 15.91 -10.72
N ILE A 9 -18.81 15.10 -11.60
CA ILE A 9 -18.90 13.64 -11.46
C ILE A 9 -17.49 13.01 -11.38
N ARG A 10 -16.62 13.36 -12.34
CA ARG A 10 -15.25 12.84 -12.42
C ARG A 10 -14.41 13.21 -11.19
N ILE A 11 -14.49 14.45 -10.70
CA ILE A 11 -13.76 14.92 -9.51
C ILE A 11 -14.15 14.08 -8.29
N ARG A 12 -15.45 13.87 -8.06
CA ARG A 12 -15.96 13.09 -6.92
C ARG A 12 -15.53 11.62 -7.00
N SER A 13 -15.69 10.97 -8.16
CA SER A 13 -15.20 9.59 -8.34
C SER A 13 -13.67 9.47 -8.17
N THR A 14 -12.91 10.49 -8.56
CA THR A 14 -11.45 10.55 -8.35
C THR A 14 -11.09 10.68 -6.86
N LEU A 15 -11.80 11.53 -6.12
CA LEU A 15 -11.59 11.73 -4.67
C LEU A 15 -11.86 10.44 -3.88
N GLU A 16 -12.95 9.74 -4.19
CA GLU A 16 -13.19 8.39 -3.66
C GLU A 16 -12.04 7.43 -3.96
N GLY A 17 -11.56 7.35 -5.21
CA GLY A 17 -10.44 6.50 -5.59
C GLY A 17 -9.17 6.80 -4.79
N ILE A 18 -8.93 8.07 -4.46
CA ILE A 18 -7.82 8.51 -3.59
C ILE A 18 -8.07 8.09 -2.14
N LEU A 19 -9.29 8.25 -1.60
CA LEU A 19 -9.63 7.82 -0.23
C LEU A 19 -9.49 6.29 -0.06
N GLN A 20 -9.91 5.50 -1.05
CA GLN A 20 -9.76 4.04 -1.03
C GLN A 20 -8.28 3.62 -1.10
N LYS A 21 -7.48 4.22 -1.99
CA LYS A 21 -6.01 4.02 -2.02
C LYS A 21 -5.36 4.37 -0.68
N LYS A 22 -5.76 5.51 -0.09
CA LYS A 22 -5.28 5.97 1.22
C LYS A 22 -5.65 4.99 2.35
N LYS A 23 -6.85 4.38 2.30
CA LYS A 23 -7.30 3.37 3.27
C LYS A 23 -6.42 2.13 3.25
N LEU A 24 -6.09 1.62 2.07
CA LEU A 24 -5.19 0.47 1.91
C LEU A 24 -3.78 0.79 2.44
N ALA A 25 -3.25 1.98 2.14
CA ALA A 25 -1.90 2.42 2.51
C ALA A 25 -1.70 2.78 4.00
N VAL A 26 -2.68 2.53 4.89
CA VAL A 26 -2.48 2.67 6.34
C VAL A 26 -1.76 1.44 6.93
N ASN A 27 -1.95 0.26 6.34
CA ASN A 27 -1.57 -1.03 6.94
C ASN A 27 -0.14 -1.47 6.58
N ASN A 28 0.83 -0.53 6.61
CA ASN A 28 2.21 -0.77 6.16
C ASN A 28 3.16 -1.20 7.30
N GLY A 29 2.66 -1.98 8.27
CA GLY A 29 3.40 -2.40 9.47
C GLY A 29 3.49 -3.92 9.63
N ASP A 30 3.99 -4.37 10.78
CA ASP A 30 3.92 -5.78 11.17
C ASP A 30 2.46 -6.27 11.20
N SER A 31 2.23 -7.52 10.80
CA SER A 31 0.99 -8.22 11.15
C SER A 31 0.92 -8.45 12.66
N PRO A 32 -0.27 -8.44 13.31
CA PRO A 32 -0.41 -8.81 14.72
C PRO A 32 0.23 -10.17 15.05
N GLU A 33 0.16 -11.12 14.11
CA GLU A 33 0.78 -12.44 14.20
C GLU A 33 2.32 -12.36 14.28
N ILE A 34 2.92 -11.52 13.42
CA ILE A 34 4.38 -11.32 13.33
C ILE A 34 4.88 -10.57 14.57
N HIS A 35 4.12 -9.57 15.03
CA HIS A 35 4.43 -8.86 16.28
C HIS A 35 4.40 -9.81 17.48
N ALA A 36 3.33 -10.62 17.63
CA ALA A 36 3.23 -11.61 18.70
C ALA A 36 4.39 -12.61 18.66
N GLN A 37 4.72 -13.16 17.49
CA GLN A 37 5.85 -14.08 17.32
C GLN A 37 7.21 -13.46 17.73
N LYS A 38 7.46 -12.19 17.39
CA LYS A 38 8.67 -11.46 17.82
C LYS A 38 8.73 -11.30 19.34
N VAL A 39 7.62 -10.91 19.96
CA VAL A 39 7.50 -10.73 21.41
C VAL A 39 7.66 -12.06 22.15
N ASP A 40 7.05 -13.14 21.67
CA ASP A 40 7.13 -14.46 22.30
C ASP A 40 8.53 -15.07 22.18
N LYS A 41 9.23 -14.90 21.05
CA LYS A 41 10.66 -15.26 20.93
C LYS A 41 11.51 -14.59 22.03
N LEU A 42 11.30 -13.30 22.31
CA LEU A 42 12.01 -12.60 23.38
C LEU A 42 11.61 -13.09 24.79
N LYS A 43 10.34 -13.43 25.01
CA LYS A 43 9.85 -13.99 26.28
C LYS A 43 10.47 -15.36 26.56
N VAL A 44 10.51 -16.26 25.57
CA VAL A 44 11.17 -17.58 25.65
C VAL A 44 12.68 -17.44 25.93
N LEU A 45 13.36 -16.49 25.29
CA LEU A 45 14.78 -16.20 25.59
C LEU A 45 14.95 -15.69 27.03
N SER A 46 14.09 -14.79 27.50
CA SER A 46 14.14 -14.25 28.87
C SER A 46 13.90 -15.34 29.93
N GLU A 47 12.96 -16.26 29.68
CA GLU A 47 12.71 -17.41 30.56
C GLU A 47 13.88 -18.41 30.55
N SER A 48 14.40 -18.75 29.37
CA SER A 48 15.56 -19.65 29.21
C SER A 48 16.80 -19.12 29.95
N LEU A 49 17.03 -17.81 29.85
CA LEU A 49 18.11 -17.10 30.53
C LEU A 49 17.94 -17.09 32.05
N ALA A 50 16.72 -16.85 32.54
CA ALA A 50 16.40 -16.93 33.97
C ALA A 50 16.60 -18.36 34.52
N ASN A 51 16.12 -19.39 33.80
CA ASN A 51 16.30 -20.79 34.18
C ASN A 51 17.79 -21.20 34.19
N SER A 52 18.57 -20.72 33.22
CA SER A 52 20.03 -20.91 33.20
C SER A 52 20.72 -20.24 34.40
N SER A 53 20.36 -18.98 34.70
CA SER A 53 20.87 -18.24 35.85
C SER A 53 20.55 -18.96 37.17
N ILE A 54 19.30 -19.39 37.39
CA ILE A 54 18.89 -20.13 38.60
C ILE A 54 19.67 -21.45 38.74
N LYS A 55 19.87 -22.18 37.64
CA LYS A 55 20.65 -23.43 37.62
C LYS A 55 22.13 -23.18 37.95
N ALA A 56 22.70 -22.06 37.51
CA ALA A 56 24.07 -21.68 37.84
C ALA A 56 24.22 -21.17 39.28
N GLU A 57 23.30 -20.32 39.76
CA GLU A 57 23.24 -19.84 41.15
C GLU A 57 23.12 -20.99 42.15
N LYS A 58 22.31 -22.02 41.83
CA LYS A 58 22.23 -23.22 42.65
C LYS A 58 23.59 -23.93 42.76
N ARG A 59 24.32 -24.09 41.64
CA ARG A 59 25.65 -24.75 41.67
C ARG A 59 26.65 -23.98 42.54
N ILE A 60 26.64 -22.66 42.48
CA ILE A 60 27.43 -21.79 43.37
C ILE A 60 27.03 -22.01 44.83
N SER A 61 25.72 -21.99 45.13
CA SER A 61 25.20 -22.24 46.49
C SER A 61 25.57 -23.62 47.03
N ASP A 62 25.51 -24.66 46.20
CA ASP A 62 25.86 -26.04 46.55
C ASP A 62 27.38 -26.20 46.76
N HIS A 63 28.21 -25.44 46.02
CA HIS A 63 29.68 -25.52 46.08
C HIS A 63 30.33 -24.62 47.15
N ARG A 64 29.60 -23.65 47.72
CA ARG A 64 30.11 -22.63 48.66
C ARG A 64 31.06 -23.15 49.77
N TYR A 65 30.85 -24.37 50.24
CA TYR A 65 31.72 -25.05 51.22
C TYR A 65 33.19 -25.17 50.75
N ILE A 66 33.45 -25.29 49.44
CA ILE A 66 34.79 -25.38 48.85
C ILE A 66 35.63 -24.16 49.20
N LYS A 67 35.03 -22.96 49.15
CA LYS A 67 35.71 -21.71 49.54
C LYS A 67 36.01 -21.69 51.03
N ASP A 68 35.00 -21.92 51.87
CA ASP A 68 35.14 -21.90 53.33
C ASP A 68 36.17 -22.96 53.80
N PHE A 69 36.25 -24.11 53.10
CA PHE A 69 37.24 -25.15 53.31
C PHE A 69 38.64 -24.75 52.82
N LEU A 70 38.78 -24.10 51.66
CA LEU A 70 40.06 -23.59 51.15
C LEU A 70 40.67 -22.55 52.10
N GLU A 71 39.89 -21.61 52.62
CA GLU A 71 40.35 -20.61 53.59
C GLU A 71 40.86 -21.29 54.88
N LEU A 72 40.14 -22.32 55.37
CA LEU A 72 40.57 -23.13 56.51
C LEU A 72 41.84 -23.95 56.22
N PHE A 73 41.94 -24.56 55.03
CA PHE A 73 43.06 -25.40 54.59
C PHE A 73 44.34 -24.59 54.42
N GLN A 74 44.23 -23.37 53.86
CA GLN A 74 45.34 -22.43 53.70
C GLN A 74 45.90 -21.97 55.06
N VAL A 75 45.03 -21.68 56.04
CA VAL A 75 45.43 -21.37 57.41
C VAL A 75 46.06 -22.58 58.11
N SER A 76 45.47 -23.76 57.95
CA SER A 76 45.92 -25.00 58.61
C SER A 76 47.28 -25.49 58.10
N LEU A 77 47.52 -25.49 56.78
CA LEU A 77 48.76 -25.98 56.17
C LEU A 77 49.87 -24.93 56.05
N GLY A 78 49.56 -23.63 56.17
CA GLY A 78 50.58 -22.58 56.13
C GLY A 78 51.69 -22.77 57.17
N LEU A 79 51.35 -23.27 58.36
CA LEU A 79 52.31 -23.56 59.45
C LEU A 79 53.12 -24.85 59.20
N PRO A 80 52.53 -26.04 58.99
CA PRO A 80 53.26 -27.27 58.63
C PRO A 80 54.17 -27.12 57.41
N CYS A 81 53.68 -26.51 56.32
CA CYS A 81 54.47 -26.36 55.09
C CYS A 81 55.62 -25.34 55.25
N TYR A 82 55.49 -24.34 56.13
CA TYR A 82 56.60 -23.47 56.52
C TYR A 82 57.63 -24.22 57.36
N LEU A 83 57.18 -24.95 58.39
CA LEU A 83 58.05 -25.75 59.27
C LEU A 83 58.83 -26.82 58.48
N ALA A 84 58.18 -27.55 57.56
CA ALA A 84 58.83 -28.55 56.72
C ALA A 84 59.89 -27.93 55.78
N LYS A 85 59.71 -26.69 55.32
CA LYS A 85 60.70 -25.96 54.51
C LYS A 85 61.88 -25.46 55.36
N VAL A 86 61.62 -25.03 56.60
CA VAL A 86 62.67 -24.65 57.56
C VAL A 86 63.51 -25.87 57.98
N VAL A 87 62.87 -27.00 58.31
CA VAL A 87 63.54 -28.24 58.72
C VAL A 87 64.37 -28.84 57.58
N LYS A 88 63.92 -28.76 56.32
CA LYS A 88 64.74 -29.11 55.14
C LYS A 88 65.97 -28.22 54.94
N GLY A 89 66.05 -27.07 55.61
CA GLY A 89 67.19 -26.15 55.58
C GLY A 89 68.15 -26.28 56.76
N SER A 90 67.89 -27.17 57.72
CA SER A 90 68.74 -27.39 58.91
C SER A 90 69.48 -28.73 58.87
N GLU A 91 70.63 -28.80 59.57
CA GLU A 91 71.38 -30.05 59.75
C GLU A 91 70.55 -31.10 60.55
N PRO A 92 70.69 -32.40 60.27
CA PRO A 92 69.82 -33.43 60.83
C PRO A 92 70.07 -33.68 62.32
N VAL A 93 69.00 -33.67 63.11
CA VAL A 93 69.00 -33.97 64.55
C VAL A 93 68.07 -35.16 64.83
N SER A 94 68.64 -36.22 65.40
CA SER A 94 68.04 -37.55 65.64
C SER A 94 67.76 -38.41 64.40
N GLY A 95 67.93 -39.73 64.56
CA GLY A 95 67.72 -40.73 63.51
C GLY A 95 66.24 -41.01 63.23
N ASP A 96 65.44 -41.13 64.29
CA ASP A 96 64.00 -41.43 64.22
C ASP A 96 63.23 -40.41 63.37
N PHE A 97 63.69 -39.16 63.36
CA PHE A 97 63.11 -38.08 62.56
C PHE A 97 63.29 -38.31 61.04
N MET A 98 64.35 -39.01 60.64
CA MET A 98 64.70 -39.24 59.24
C MET A 98 63.91 -40.38 58.59
N GLU A 99 63.35 -41.31 59.38
CA GLU A 99 62.45 -42.35 58.86
C GLU A 99 61.03 -41.83 58.57
N CYS A 100 60.53 -40.86 59.36
CA CYS A 100 59.19 -40.27 59.15
C CYS A 100 59.16 -39.15 58.09
N LEU A 101 60.30 -38.49 57.83
CA LEU A 101 60.38 -37.37 56.87
C LEU A 101 59.87 -37.69 55.44
N PRO A 102 60.14 -38.86 54.84
CA PRO A 102 59.62 -39.21 53.51
C PRO A 102 58.09 -39.32 53.47
N GLU A 103 57.47 -39.86 54.52
CA GLU A 103 56.02 -40.05 54.63
C GLU A 103 55.30 -38.70 54.76
N ILE A 104 55.79 -37.83 55.66
CA ILE A 104 55.30 -36.45 55.82
C ILE A 104 55.44 -35.65 54.51
N VAL A 105 56.53 -35.85 53.75
CA VAL A 105 56.73 -35.18 52.46
C VAL A 105 55.77 -35.72 51.38
N ALA A 106 55.42 -37.01 51.41
CA ALA A 106 54.43 -37.59 50.52
C ALA A 106 53.00 -37.10 50.83
N GLU A 107 52.65 -37.02 52.12
CA GLU A 107 51.36 -36.46 52.58
C GLU A 107 51.20 -34.99 52.17
N ILE A 108 52.22 -34.15 52.42
CA ILE A 108 52.24 -32.75 51.96
C ILE A 108 52.07 -32.68 50.43
N SER A 109 52.72 -33.54 49.66
CA SER A 109 52.62 -33.56 48.19
C SER A 109 51.20 -33.87 47.69
N GLU A 110 50.47 -34.78 48.34
CA GLU A 110 49.07 -35.07 47.98
C GLU A 110 48.12 -33.96 48.46
N LEU A 111 48.38 -33.33 49.61
CA LEU A 111 47.63 -32.17 50.09
C LEU A 111 47.81 -30.93 49.20
N GLU A 112 49.02 -30.68 48.68
CA GLU A 112 49.26 -29.61 47.68
C GLU A 112 48.51 -29.89 46.36
N LYS A 113 48.45 -31.14 45.92
CA LYS A 113 47.64 -31.57 44.76
C LYS A 113 46.13 -31.42 45.00
N GLN A 114 45.65 -31.65 46.22
CA GLN A 114 44.26 -31.40 46.59
C GLN A 114 43.91 -29.91 46.63
N ARG A 115 44.81 -29.05 47.13
CA ARG A 115 44.69 -27.58 47.01
C ARG A 115 44.51 -27.18 45.54
N ASP A 116 45.40 -27.64 44.66
CA ASP A 116 45.40 -27.21 43.26
C ASP A 116 44.11 -27.61 42.51
N GLN A 117 43.52 -28.76 42.84
CA GLN A 117 42.21 -29.17 42.33
C GLN A 117 41.09 -28.24 42.84
N LEU A 118 41.07 -27.93 44.14
CA LEU A 118 40.04 -27.07 44.74
C LEU A 118 40.15 -25.61 44.23
N GLU A 119 41.36 -25.08 44.06
CA GLU A 119 41.60 -23.76 43.47
C GLU A 119 41.14 -23.69 42.00
N ALA A 120 41.34 -24.77 41.24
CA ALA A 120 40.83 -24.92 39.87
C ALA A 120 39.30 -25.10 39.80
N GLU A 121 38.62 -25.43 40.91
CA GLU A 121 37.16 -25.45 41.02
C GLU A 121 36.59 -24.10 41.46
N LEU A 122 37.20 -23.43 42.45
CA LEU A 122 36.87 -22.06 42.85
C LEU A 122 36.96 -21.10 41.66
N LYS A 123 37.98 -21.22 40.81
CA LYS A 123 38.10 -20.41 39.59
C LYS A 123 36.94 -20.62 38.60
N LYS A 124 36.33 -21.81 38.55
CA LYS A 124 35.13 -22.05 37.73
C LYS A 124 33.89 -21.42 38.36
N GLU A 125 33.82 -21.35 39.69
CA GLU A 125 32.77 -20.65 40.43
C GLU A 125 32.80 -19.14 40.13
N ASP A 126 33.99 -18.52 40.10
CA ASP A 126 34.17 -17.12 39.72
C ASP A 126 33.70 -16.83 38.28
N GLU A 127 34.03 -17.67 37.29
CA GLU A 127 33.55 -17.49 35.92
C GLU A 127 32.02 -17.72 35.80
N LEU A 128 31.45 -18.67 36.56
CA LEU A 128 29.99 -18.84 36.65
C LEU A 128 29.31 -17.62 37.29
N SER A 129 29.92 -17.03 38.31
CA SER A 129 29.42 -15.81 38.99
C SER A 129 29.40 -14.59 38.05
N LYS A 130 30.44 -14.44 37.22
CA LYS A 130 30.47 -13.44 36.14
C LYS A 130 29.41 -13.72 35.07
N SER A 131 29.24 -14.97 34.66
CA SER A 131 28.21 -15.37 33.69
C SER A 131 26.79 -15.06 34.19
N ILE A 132 26.45 -15.44 35.43
CA ILE A 132 25.18 -15.06 36.08
C ILE A 132 24.99 -13.54 36.11
N SER A 133 26.06 -12.79 36.35
CA SER A 133 26.02 -11.32 36.37
C SER A 133 25.75 -10.73 34.97
N ALA A 134 26.29 -11.33 33.91
CA ALA A 134 25.99 -10.98 32.52
C ALA A 134 24.52 -11.33 32.17
N CYS A 135 24.07 -12.54 32.49
CA CYS A 135 22.67 -12.97 32.27
C CYS A 135 21.66 -12.04 32.96
N LYS A 136 22.00 -11.47 34.13
CA LYS A 136 21.17 -10.47 34.83
C LYS A 136 21.17 -9.08 34.21
N VAL A 137 22.12 -8.76 33.33
CA VAL A 137 22.11 -7.56 32.48
C VAL A 137 21.33 -7.84 31.21
N GLU A 138 21.61 -8.97 30.54
CA GLU A 138 20.91 -9.45 29.34
C GLU A 138 19.39 -9.58 29.58
N ALA A 139 18.95 -10.14 30.71
CA ALA A 139 17.53 -10.23 31.05
C ALA A 139 16.84 -8.86 31.18
N LYS A 140 17.55 -7.83 31.67
CA LYS A 140 17.03 -6.45 31.71
C LYS A 140 16.96 -5.83 30.32
N VAL A 141 17.92 -6.15 29.45
CA VAL A 141 17.92 -5.72 28.04
C VAL A 141 16.74 -6.37 27.30
N LEU A 142 16.53 -7.68 27.45
CA LEU A 142 15.39 -8.40 26.89
C LEU A 142 14.05 -7.83 27.38
N HIS A 143 13.88 -7.60 28.69
CA HIS A 143 12.67 -6.97 29.23
C HIS A 143 12.45 -5.56 28.68
N THR A 144 13.51 -4.76 28.53
CA THR A 144 13.43 -3.43 27.91
C THR A 144 12.98 -3.51 26.45
N TRP A 145 13.48 -4.49 25.67
CA TRP A 145 13.04 -4.71 24.29
C TRP A 145 11.61 -5.22 24.18
N ILE A 146 11.16 -6.11 25.07
CA ILE A 146 9.76 -6.57 25.13
C ILE A 146 8.84 -5.38 25.35
N ASN A 147 9.08 -4.58 26.40
CA ASN A 147 8.28 -3.40 26.70
C ASN A 147 8.29 -2.41 25.53
N PHE A 148 9.46 -2.14 24.94
CA PHE A 148 9.59 -1.25 23.78
C PHE A 148 8.76 -1.73 22.57
N LEU A 149 8.74 -3.03 22.27
CA LEU A 149 7.94 -3.59 21.19
C LEU A 149 6.44 -3.51 21.50
N GLU A 150 6.02 -3.86 22.73
CA GLU A 150 4.61 -3.81 23.15
C GLU A 150 4.07 -2.36 23.16
N ASP A 151 4.84 -1.39 23.69
CA ASP A 151 4.51 0.04 23.66
C ASP A 151 4.46 0.60 22.22
N THR A 152 5.46 0.26 21.40
CA THR A 152 5.54 0.70 19.99
C THR A 152 4.37 0.12 19.19
N TRP A 153 4.01 -1.15 19.42
CA TRP A 153 2.88 -1.80 18.79
C TRP A 153 1.54 -1.17 19.18
N LEU A 154 1.35 -0.84 20.46
CA LEU A 154 0.15 -0.13 20.93
C LEU A 154 0.03 1.26 20.28
N LEU A 155 1.14 1.99 20.17
CA LEU A 155 1.20 3.30 19.50
C LEU A 155 0.92 3.18 17.98
N GLN A 156 1.52 2.20 17.30
CA GLN A 156 1.29 1.97 15.87
C GLN A 156 -0.15 1.51 15.60
N SER A 157 -0.67 0.55 16.38
CA SER A 157 -2.03 0.02 16.23
C SER A 157 -3.10 1.10 16.46
N SER A 158 -2.97 1.89 17.52
CA SER A 158 -3.91 2.99 17.80
C SER A 158 -3.83 4.11 16.77
N TYR A 159 -2.64 4.39 16.21
CA TYR A 159 -2.48 5.31 15.08
C TYR A 159 -3.17 4.76 13.81
N VAL A 160 -2.93 3.49 13.46
CA VAL A 160 -3.55 2.79 12.33
C VAL A 160 -5.08 2.78 12.45
N GLU A 161 -5.60 2.40 13.62
CA GLU A 161 -7.04 2.40 13.90
C GLU A 161 -7.64 3.80 13.76
N THR A 162 -7.03 4.80 14.39
CA THR A 162 -7.48 6.20 14.32
C THR A 162 -7.46 6.74 12.88
N LYS A 163 -6.45 6.39 12.08
CA LYS A 163 -6.33 6.81 10.68
C LYS A 163 -7.31 6.09 9.77
N ASN A 164 -7.48 4.77 9.94
CA ASN A 164 -8.48 4.00 9.21
C ASN A 164 -9.90 4.53 9.52
N LYS A 165 -10.23 4.76 10.79
CA LYS A 165 -11.48 5.39 11.21
C LYS A 165 -11.68 6.77 10.56
N GLN A 166 -10.68 7.65 10.63
CA GLN A 166 -10.73 8.97 10.00
C GLN A 166 -10.98 8.89 8.48
N ILE A 167 -10.45 7.87 7.79
CA ILE A 167 -10.65 7.66 6.35
C ILE A 167 -12.02 7.04 6.05
N VAL A 168 -12.54 6.17 6.91
CA VAL A 168 -13.91 5.61 6.81
C VAL A 168 -14.95 6.71 6.97
N GLU A 169 -14.85 7.53 8.03
CA GLU A 169 -15.77 8.66 8.23
C GLU A 169 -15.74 9.66 7.06
N GLU A 170 -14.57 9.89 6.45
CA GLU A 170 -14.44 10.78 5.29
C GLU A 170 -15.00 10.16 4.00
N LEU A 171 -14.89 8.83 3.84
CA LEU A 171 -15.49 8.08 2.75
C LEU A 171 -17.03 8.08 2.86
N GLU A 172 -17.57 7.90 4.06
CA GLU A 172 -19.01 8.00 4.36
C GLU A 172 -19.55 9.40 4.04
N ARG A 173 -18.88 10.47 4.51
CA ARG A 173 -19.23 11.86 4.15
C ARG A 173 -19.20 12.08 2.64
N HIS A 174 -18.15 11.58 1.95
CA HIS A 174 -18.04 11.71 0.50
C HIS A 174 -19.16 10.96 -0.23
N GLU A 175 -19.55 9.79 0.28
CA GLU A 175 -20.68 9.01 -0.20
C GLU A 175 -22.01 9.76 -0.05
N ASP A 176 -22.30 10.34 1.12
CA ASP A 176 -23.44 11.24 1.33
C ASP A 176 -23.42 12.45 0.38
N TYR A 177 -22.27 13.10 0.22
CA TYR A 177 -22.13 14.23 -0.70
C TYR A 177 -22.34 13.85 -2.17
N PHE A 178 -21.96 12.64 -2.58
CA PHE A 178 -22.18 12.14 -3.95
C PHE A 178 -23.65 11.77 -4.19
N VAL A 179 -24.31 11.10 -3.23
CA VAL A 179 -25.74 10.79 -3.27
C VAL A 179 -26.59 12.06 -3.31
N ASN A 180 -26.32 13.03 -2.44
CA ASN A 180 -27.05 14.32 -2.44
C ASN A 180 -26.82 15.13 -3.73
N PHE A 181 -25.61 15.11 -4.30
CA PHE A 181 -25.33 15.70 -5.60
C PHE A 181 -26.13 15.01 -6.73
N ALA A 182 -26.14 13.67 -6.77
CA ALA A 182 -26.89 12.89 -7.75
C ALA A 182 -28.40 13.17 -7.67
N ILE A 183 -28.98 13.13 -6.47
CA ILE A 183 -30.40 13.48 -6.22
C ILE A 183 -30.70 14.89 -6.75
N THR A 184 -29.83 15.86 -6.49
CA THR A 184 -30.03 17.26 -6.90
C THR A 184 -29.96 17.41 -8.43
N LEU A 185 -28.95 16.79 -9.07
CA LEU A 185 -28.73 16.85 -10.51
C LEU A 185 -29.85 16.14 -11.29
N LEU A 186 -30.20 14.91 -10.89
CA LEU A 186 -31.30 14.15 -11.49
C LEU A 186 -32.65 14.85 -11.27
N SER A 187 -32.90 15.42 -10.08
CA SER A 187 -34.12 16.21 -9.81
C SER A 187 -34.23 17.45 -10.68
N ALA A 188 -33.11 18.10 -11.03
CA ALA A 188 -33.09 19.23 -11.95
C ALA A 188 -33.38 18.77 -13.39
N TYR A 189 -32.71 17.72 -13.85
CA TYR A 189 -32.91 17.15 -15.19
C TYR A 189 -34.31 16.58 -15.41
N LYS A 190 -34.89 15.85 -14.45
CA LYS A 190 -36.30 15.38 -14.50
C LYS A 190 -37.27 16.55 -14.73
N LYS A 191 -37.06 17.68 -14.04
CA LYS A 191 -37.88 18.90 -14.18
C LYS A 191 -37.65 19.63 -15.50
N GLU A 192 -36.48 19.51 -16.10
CA GLU A 192 -36.11 20.18 -17.35
C GLU A 192 -36.49 19.38 -18.61
N LEU A 193 -36.41 18.04 -18.54
CA LEU A 193 -36.72 17.13 -19.64
C LEU A 193 -38.20 17.19 -20.05
N GLY A 194 -39.14 16.98 -19.12
CA GLY A 194 -40.58 16.94 -19.43
C GLY A 194 -41.09 18.16 -20.22
N PRO A 195 -40.81 19.41 -19.80
CA PRO A 195 -41.15 20.63 -20.55
C PRO A 195 -40.38 20.83 -21.86
N SER A 196 -39.27 20.12 -22.07
CA SER A 196 -38.47 20.15 -23.30
C SER A 196 -39.00 19.12 -24.32
N ILE A 197 -39.29 17.90 -23.89
CA ILE A 197 -39.94 16.84 -24.68
C ILE A 197 -41.34 17.32 -25.14
N SER A 198 -42.09 17.94 -24.23
CA SER A 198 -43.38 18.60 -24.52
C SER A 198 -43.30 19.76 -25.52
N ARG A 199 -42.10 20.34 -25.74
CA ARG A 199 -41.86 21.34 -26.80
C ARG A 199 -41.47 20.65 -28.10
N ILE A 200 -40.61 19.65 -28.07
CA ILE A 200 -40.25 18.84 -29.24
C ILE A 200 -41.49 18.26 -29.91
N SER A 201 -42.39 17.62 -29.16
CA SER A 201 -43.66 17.10 -29.70
C SER A 201 -44.46 18.17 -30.47
N LYS A 202 -44.54 19.40 -29.93
CA LYS A 202 -45.22 20.53 -30.58
C LYS A 202 -44.46 21.07 -31.80
N PHE A 203 -43.12 21.04 -31.80
CA PHE A 203 -42.33 21.39 -32.97
C PHE A 203 -42.50 20.34 -34.09
N VAL A 204 -42.49 19.05 -33.78
CA VAL A 204 -42.79 17.95 -34.72
C VAL A 204 -44.16 18.12 -35.35
N GLU A 205 -45.20 18.34 -34.54
CA GLU A 205 -46.55 18.64 -35.03
C GLU A 205 -46.60 19.84 -35.99
N ASN A 206 -45.92 20.93 -35.65
CA ASN A 206 -45.96 22.16 -36.44
C ASN A 206 -45.17 22.05 -37.74
N LEU A 207 -44.01 21.40 -37.73
CA LEU A 207 -43.24 21.08 -38.94
C LEU A 207 -44.02 20.14 -39.87
N LYS A 208 -44.75 19.16 -39.30
CA LYS A 208 -45.65 18.29 -40.08
C LYS A 208 -46.78 19.08 -40.75
N LYS A 209 -47.52 19.91 -40.00
CA LYS A 209 -48.58 20.78 -40.55
C LYS A 209 -48.05 21.69 -41.67
N LEU A 210 -46.83 22.22 -41.53
CA LEU A 210 -46.21 23.11 -42.52
C LEU A 210 -45.80 22.36 -43.80
N SER A 211 -45.25 21.14 -43.68
CA SER A 211 -44.91 20.28 -44.84
C SER A 211 -46.12 19.65 -45.54
N GLU A 212 -47.26 19.51 -44.86
CA GLU A 212 -48.55 19.18 -45.48
C GLU A 212 -49.14 20.40 -46.22
N SER A 213 -49.03 21.60 -45.64
CA SER A 213 -49.48 22.86 -46.29
C SER A 213 -48.66 23.21 -47.54
N ALA A 214 -47.35 22.96 -47.53
CA ALA A 214 -46.43 23.26 -48.64
C ALA A 214 -46.66 22.44 -49.93
N ARG A 215 -47.68 21.58 -49.97
CA ARG A 215 -48.09 20.85 -51.19
C ARG A 215 -49.12 21.60 -52.05
N ASN A 216 -49.63 22.74 -51.57
CA ASN A 216 -50.78 23.44 -52.16
C ASN A 216 -50.48 24.86 -52.65
N ASP A 217 -49.31 25.43 -52.38
CA ASP A 217 -48.92 26.78 -52.81
C ASP A 217 -47.38 26.89 -52.97
N ASP A 218 -46.93 27.53 -54.05
CA ASP A 218 -45.52 27.68 -54.44
C ASP A 218 -44.81 28.88 -53.74
N SER A 219 -45.37 29.36 -52.63
CA SER A 219 -44.89 30.55 -51.93
C SER A 219 -43.63 30.27 -51.09
N LYS A 220 -42.63 31.15 -51.24
CA LYS A 220 -41.27 30.99 -50.66
C LYS A 220 -41.19 31.29 -49.16
N GLU A 221 -41.93 30.57 -48.32
CA GLU A 221 -41.98 30.81 -46.87
C GLU A 221 -40.93 30.00 -46.07
N SER A 222 -39.67 30.07 -46.50
CA SER A 222 -38.54 29.36 -45.87
C SER A 222 -38.20 29.85 -44.45
N ASN A 223 -38.43 31.14 -44.16
CA ASN A 223 -38.04 31.78 -42.89
C ASN A 223 -38.73 31.20 -41.64
N PRO A 224 -40.08 31.09 -41.55
CA PRO A 224 -40.73 30.53 -40.37
C PRO A 224 -40.39 29.05 -40.17
N ARG A 225 -40.26 28.27 -41.26
CA ARG A 225 -39.82 26.87 -41.17
C ARG A 225 -38.42 26.75 -40.57
N LYS A 226 -37.46 27.51 -41.11
CA LYS A 226 -36.05 27.46 -40.69
C LYS A 226 -35.91 27.73 -39.19
N HIS A 227 -36.66 28.70 -38.65
CA HIS A 227 -36.64 28.99 -37.21
C HIS A 227 -37.21 27.85 -36.35
N LEU A 228 -38.27 27.16 -36.81
CA LEU A 228 -38.82 26.00 -36.10
C LEU A 228 -37.85 24.81 -36.10
N GLU A 229 -37.13 24.57 -37.20
CA GLU A 229 -36.10 23.53 -37.31
C GLU A 229 -34.88 23.84 -36.41
N GLU A 230 -34.44 25.11 -36.37
CA GLU A 230 -33.35 25.58 -35.49
C GLU A 230 -33.69 25.42 -34.01
N GLN A 231 -34.92 25.82 -33.61
CA GLN A 231 -35.41 25.64 -32.26
C GLN A 231 -35.55 24.16 -31.89
N TYR A 232 -36.09 23.33 -32.78
CA TYR A 232 -36.16 21.87 -32.58
C TYR A 232 -34.78 21.29 -32.27
N LEU A 233 -33.78 21.58 -33.12
CA LEU A 233 -32.42 21.05 -32.98
C LEU A 233 -31.74 21.53 -31.68
N GLY A 234 -32.05 22.75 -31.23
CA GLY A 234 -31.62 23.27 -29.93
C GLY A 234 -32.19 22.49 -28.73
N TYR A 235 -33.47 22.11 -28.75
CA TYR A 235 -34.05 21.25 -27.71
C TYR A 235 -33.58 19.79 -27.82
N GLU A 236 -33.40 19.27 -29.03
CA GLU A 236 -32.90 17.91 -29.28
C GLU A 236 -31.48 17.74 -28.73
N THR A 237 -30.57 18.65 -29.12
CA THR A 237 -29.19 18.71 -28.60
C THR A 237 -29.18 18.77 -27.08
N LYS A 238 -30.07 19.57 -26.47
CA LYS A 238 -30.18 19.72 -25.02
C LYS A 238 -30.67 18.44 -24.33
N ILE A 239 -31.65 17.75 -24.88
CA ILE A 239 -32.20 16.50 -24.33
C ILE A 239 -31.16 15.38 -24.42
N ILE A 240 -30.52 15.20 -25.58
CA ILE A 240 -29.42 14.23 -25.77
C ILE A 240 -28.25 14.52 -24.82
N THR A 241 -27.90 15.80 -24.65
CA THR A 241 -26.88 16.26 -23.70
C THR A 241 -27.22 15.87 -22.26
N ILE A 242 -28.47 16.02 -21.84
CA ILE A 242 -28.92 15.63 -20.50
C ILE A 242 -28.83 14.12 -20.32
N PHE A 243 -29.34 13.32 -21.26
CA PHE A 243 -29.26 11.85 -21.18
C PHE A 243 -27.81 11.36 -21.14
N SER A 244 -26.87 12.01 -21.84
CA SER A 244 -25.44 11.68 -21.77
C SER A 244 -24.84 11.91 -20.37
N VAL A 245 -25.20 12.98 -19.65
CA VAL A 245 -24.78 13.18 -18.26
C VAL A 245 -25.40 12.15 -17.32
N VAL A 246 -26.69 11.85 -17.52
CA VAL A 246 -27.40 10.85 -16.70
C VAL A 246 -26.82 9.46 -16.90
N GLU A 247 -26.41 9.10 -18.12
CA GLU A 247 -25.73 7.84 -18.40
C GLU A 247 -24.38 7.76 -17.68
N ASN A 248 -23.55 8.80 -17.78
CA ASN A 248 -22.25 8.78 -17.10
C ASN A 248 -22.39 8.76 -15.55
N LEU A 249 -23.37 9.49 -14.99
CA LEU A 249 -23.69 9.38 -13.57
C LEU A 249 -24.14 7.94 -13.22
N ARG A 250 -24.96 7.31 -14.07
CA ARG A 250 -25.43 5.93 -13.91
C ARG A 250 -24.28 4.92 -13.99
N GLU A 251 -23.31 5.12 -14.88
CA GLU A 251 -22.06 4.33 -14.94
C GLU A 251 -21.28 4.43 -13.61
N HIS A 252 -21.10 5.63 -13.07
CA HIS A 252 -20.39 5.85 -11.80
C HIS A 252 -21.11 5.24 -10.57
N PHE A 253 -22.45 5.16 -10.57
CA PHE A 253 -23.19 4.39 -9.57
C PHE A 253 -23.13 2.88 -9.81
N ASN A 254 -23.13 2.42 -11.07
CA ASN A 254 -23.17 0.99 -11.42
C ASN A 254 -21.81 0.29 -11.39
N ALA A 255 -20.70 1.03 -11.53
CA ALA A 255 -19.34 0.52 -11.45
C ALA A 255 -19.14 -0.41 -10.23
N LYS A 256 -18.26 -1.41 -10.37
CA LYS A 256 -17.99 -2.41 -9.32
C LYS A 256 -17.05 -1.86 -8.24
N HIS A 257 -17.45 -0.78 -7.58
CA HIS A 257 -16.92 -0.45 -6.26
C HIS A 257 -17.42 -1.52 -5.28
N GLY A 258 -16.49 -2.17 -4.59
CA GLY A 258 -16.80 -3.28 -3.68
C GLY A 258 -17.49 -2.77 -2.42
N THR A 259 -18.68 -3.29 -2.12
CA THR A 259 -19.39 -3.06 -0.83
C THR A 259 -19.59 -1.59 -0.44
N THR A 260 -19.75 -0.68 -1.41
CA THR A 260 -20.21 0.71 -1.17
C THR A 260 -21.73 0.76 -1.16
N SER A 261 -22.33 1.45 -0.18
CA SER A 261 -23.79 1.42 0.08
C SER A 261 -24.63 2.20 -0.96
N ARG A 262 -24.00 3.05 -1.78
CA ARG A 262 -24.62 3.93 -2.79
C ARG A 262 -25.68 3.31 -3.70
N LYS A 263 -25.66 2.00 -3.91
CA LYS A 263 -26.58 1.32 -4.84
C LYS A 263 -28.00 1.18 -4.31
N ASP A 264 -28.18 1.34 -3.00
CA ASP A 264 -29.45 1.03 -2.33
C ASP A 264 -30.25 2.28 -1.90
N ASP A 265 -29.83 3.50 -2.28
CA ASP A 265 -30.68 4.69 -2.09
C ASP A 265 -31.91 4.61 -3.03
N PRO A 266 -33.14 4.51 -2.48
CA PRO A 266 -34.33 4.27 -3.28
C PRO A 266 -34.73 5.48 -4.13
N LYS A 267 -34.30 6.69 -3.76
CA LYS A 267 -34.68 7.96 -4.38
C LYS A 267 -33.76 8.32 -5.54
N VAL A 268 -32.46 7.99 -5.45
CA VAL A 268 -31.54 7.99 -6.59
C VAL A 268 -32.05 7.03 -7.66
N LYS A 269 -32.48 5.83 -7.25
CA LYS A 269 -33.05 4.83 -8.16
C LYS A 269 -34.36 5.30 -8.81
N GLU A 270 -35.34 5.77 -8.02
CA GLU A 270 -36.59 6.36 -8.52
C GLU A 270 -36.33 7.45 -9.57
N LEU A 271 -35.38 8.37 -9.29
CA LEU A 271 -35.00 9.44 -10.21
C LEU A 271 -34.34 8.96 -11.51
N PHE A 272 -33.60 7.85 -11.49
CA PHE A 272 -33.11 7.21 -12.72
C PHE A 272 -34.25 6.57 -13.51
N ASP A 273 -35.13 5.81 -12.86
CA ASP A 273 -36.26 5.13 -13.48
C ASP A 273 -37.26 6.15 -14.11
N ASP A 274 -37.49 7.28 -13.44
CA ASP A 274 -38.25 8.43 -13.94
C ASP A 274 -37.66 9.05 -15.22
N ILE A 275 -36.33 9.22 -15.25
CA ILE A 275 -35.64 9.84 -16.40
C ILE A 275 -35.56 8.84 -17.56
N GLU A 276 -35.43 7.54 -17.29
CA GLU A 276 -35.50 6.50 -18.31
C GLU A 276 -36.91 6.42 -18.93
N LYS A 277 -37.98 6.60 -18.14
CA LYS A 277 -39.33 6.78 -18.67
C LYS A 277 -39.44 8.01 -19.59
N LEU A 278 -38.84 9.14 -19.21
CA LEU A 278 -38.77 10.33 -20.07
C LEU A 278 -37.91 10.12 -21.33
N ARG A 279 -36.90 9.24 -21.28
CA ARG A 279 -36.14 8.80 -22.48
C ARG A 279 -37.05 8.03 -23.44
N VAL A 280 -37.79 7.04 -22.95
CA VAL A 280 -38.77 6.30 -23.77
C VAL A 280 -39.83 7.23 -24.35
N GLU A 281 -40.37 8.17 -23.57
CA GLU A 281 -41.31 9.18 -24.08
C GLU A 281 -40.70 10.02 -25.21
N PHE A 282 -39.43 10.43 -25.10
CA PHE A 282 -38.71 11.13 -26.18
C PHE A 282 -38.49 10.24 -27.41
N GLU A 283 -38.06 8.99 -27.23
CA GLU A 283 -37.80 8.03 -28.31
C GLU A 283 -39.06 7.62 -29.09
N THR A 284 -40.26 7.77 -28.51
CA THR A 284 -41.53 7.59 -29.25
C THR A 284 -41.88 8.75 -30.20
N ILE A 285 -41.17 9.87 -30.15
CA ILE A 285 -41.43 11.02 -31.04
C ILE A 285 -40.60 10.85 -32.32
N GLU A 286 -41.28 10.60 -33.44
CA GLU A 286 -40.66 10.49 -34.77
C GLU A 286 -39.88 11.78 -35.13
N ARG A 287 -38.58 11.64 -35.43
CA ARG A 287 -37.70 12.76 -35.80
C ARG A 287 -38.15 13.39 -37.12
N PRO A 288 -38.45 14.70 -37.18
CA PRO A 288 -38.86 15.37 -38.42
C PRO A 288 -37.77 15.36 -39.49
N ILE A 289 -38.18 15.44 -40.75
CA ILE A 289 -37.26 15.73 -41.86
C ILE A 289 -36.93 17.22 -41.85
N LEU A 290 -35.71 17.56 -41.41
CA LEU A 290 -35.21 18.94 -41.31
C LEU A 290 -34.56 19.35 -42.62
N GLU A 291 -35.14 20.33 -43.33
CA GLU A 291 -34.59 20.85 -44.59
C GLU A 291 -33.26 21.60 -44.39
N MET A 292 -32.94 22.03 -43.17
CA MET A 292 -31.60 22.51 -42.82
C MET A 292 -30.51 21.44 -42.82
N GLU A 293 -30.84 20.18 -42.54
CA GLU A 293 -29.85 19.08 -42.50
C GLU A 293 -29.63 18.43 -43.87
N THR A 294 -30.63 18.49 -44.76
CA THR A 294 -30.56 17.94 -46.12
C THR A 294 -30.62 19.06 -47.17
N PRO A 295 -29.48 19.59 -47.67
CA PRO A 295 -29.47 20.55 -48.76
C PRO A 295 -30.19 20.02 -49.99
N LYS A 296 -31.10 20.82 -50.56
CA LYS A 296 -31.85 20.45 -51.75
C LYS A 296 -30.92 20.36 -52.96
N VAL A 297 -30.59 19.15 -53.40
CA VAL A 297 -29.89 18.92 -54.67
C VAL A 297 -30.94 18.99 -55.79
N ASP A 298 -31.08 20.17 -56.38
CA ASP A 298 -31.89 20.32 -57.59
C ASP A 298 -31.22 19.55 -58.74
N SER A 299 -31.95 18.64 -59.39
CA SER A 299 -31.46 17.86 -60.52
C SER A 299 -32.60 17.28 -61.36
N PRO A 300 -32.61 17.59 -62.66
CA PRO A 300 -33.12 16.64 -63.65
C PRO A 300 -32.22 16.56 -64.90
N ASN A 301 -31.80 15.35 -65.31
CA ASN A 301 -32.44 14.67 -66.44
C ASN A 301 -32.04 13.17 -66.53
N GLU A 302 -32.63 12.43 -67.46
CA GLU A 302 -32.71 10.97 -67.46
C GLU A 302 -31.77 10.20 -68.44
N ARG A 303 -31.14 9.12 -67.91
CA ARG A 303 -30.99 7.77 -68.52
C ARG A 303 -30.11 7.58 -69.82
N PRO A 304 -29.84 6.33 -70.27
CA PRO A 304 -29.22 5.21 -69.52
C PRO A 304 -28.22 4.36 -70.36
N GLN A 305 -27.11 3.82 -69.80
CA GLN A 305 -26.42 2.63 -70.39
C GLN A 305 -25.65 1.78 -69.36
N GLU A 306 -25.41 0.52 -69.76
CA GLU A 306 -25.26 -0.69 -68.93
C GLU A 306 -24.32 -1.68 -69.66
N ILE A 307 -23.44 -2.48 -69.04
CA ILE A 307 -22.97 -2.69 -67.66
C ILE A 307 -21.43 -2.99 -67.74
N LEU A 308 -20.64 -2.86 -66.66
CA LEU A 308 -19.65 -3.87 -66.16
C LEU A 308 -18.60 -3.30 -65.16
N SER A 309 -18.11 -4.18 -64.27
CA SER A 309 -16.99 -3.98 -63.31
C SER A 309 -15.84 -4.96 -63.66
N PRO A 310 -14.67 -5.06 -62.95
CA PRO A 310 -14.23 -4.43 -61.69
C PRO A 310 -12.76 -3.90 -61.65
N HIS A 311 -12.31 -3.53 -60.44
CA HIS A 311 -10.96 -3.10 -59.99
C HIS A 311 -9.84 -4.20 -60.02
N PRO A 312 -8.56 -3.93 -59.61
CA PRO A 312 -7.84 -2.63 -59.58
C PRO A 312 -6.49 -2.36 -60.35
N PRO A 313 -5.26 -2.82 -59.97
CA PRO A 313 -4.18 -1.89 -59.55
C PRO A 313 -2.80 -1.97 -60.26
N LEU A 314 -1.98 -0.90 -60.17
CA LEU A 314 -0.57 -0.93 -59.65
C LEU A 314 0.13 0.47 -59.57
N GLU A 315 0.90 0.66 -58.48
CA GLU A 315 2.25 1.29 -58.31
C GLU A 315 2.73 2.69 -58.80
N SER A 316 3.75 3.18 -58.02
CA SER A 316 4.80 4.20 -58.30
C SER A 316 4.44 5.69 -58.27
N THR A 317 5.31 6.62 -57.81
CA THR A 317 6.73 6.53 -57.37
C THR A 317 7.03 7.51 -56.22
N GLN A 318 8.05 7.23 -55.37
CA GLN A 318 8.67 8.24 -54.48
C GLN A 318 9.69 9.14 -55.21
N PRO A 319 10.17 10.20 -54.55
CA PRO A 319 11.62 10.23 -54.23
C PRO A 319 11.94 10.63 -52.77
N LYS A 320 13.17 10.30 -52.36
CA LYS A 320 13.83 10.69 -51.10
C LYS A 320 15.03 11.60 -51.38
N LEU A 321 15.44 12.39 -50.38
CA LEU A 321 16.86 12.59 -50.07
C LEU A 321 17.05 12.90 -48.58
N ASP A 322 18.08 12.31 -47.96
CA ASP A 322 18.43 12.48 -46.53
C ASP A 322 19.41 13.69 -46.37
N THR A 323 19.68 14.30 -45.20
CA THR A 323 20.55 13.77 -44.12
C THR A 323 20.66 14.78 -42.94
N LYS A 324 20.84 14.28 -41.70
CA LYS A 324 21.41 14.84 -40.41
C LYS A 324 21.76 16.35 -40.33
N GLU A 325 21.60 17.05 -39.19
CA GLU A 325 22.39 16.87 -37.94
C GLU A 325 21.75 17.55 -36.68
N ASN A 326 22.43 17.51 -35.52
CA ASN A 326 22.03 18.10 -34.22
C ASN A 326 23.28 18.47 -33.39
N PRO A 327 23.38 19.71 -32.83
CA PRO A 327 23.69 19.80 -31.41
C PRO A 327 22.92 20.88 -30.61
N ARG A 328 22.93 20.69 -29.28
CA ARG A 328 22.24 21.47 -28.22
C ARG A 328 22.76 22.92 -28.05
N THR A 329 21.85 23.85 -27.69
CA THR A 329 22.19 25.07 -26.94
C THR A 329 21.07 25.51 -25.99
N ARG A 330 21.38 26.24 -24.91
CA ARG A 330 20.45 26.84 -23.93
C ARG A 330 20.64 28.36 -23.88
N PRO A 331 19.56 29.15 -23.75
CA PRO A 331 19.63 30.34 -22.87
C PRO A 331 18.37 30.59 -22.00
N LYS A 332 18.52 31.50 -21.04
CA LYS A 332 17.51 32.22 -20.23
C LYS A 332 18.19 33.52 -19.72
N PRO A 333 17.49 34.61 -19.36
CA PRO A 333 16.03 34.89 -19.43
C PRO A 333 15.77 36.01 -20.49
N ASP A 334 14.94 37.07 -20.41
CA ASP A 334 14.00 37.63 -19.42
C ASP A 334 13.00 38.64 -20.07
N THR A 335 12.01 39.12 -19.28
CA THR A 335 11.32 40.43 -19.32
C THR A 335 10.44 40.84 -20.54
N LYS A 336 9.11 40.68 -20.35
CA LYS A 336 7.97 41.55 -20.83
C LYS A 336 7.65 41.59 -22.36
N GLU A 337 6.44 41.87 -22.86
CA GLU A 337 5.11 42.29 -22.31
C GLU A 337 3.93 41.33 -22.72
N ASN A 338 2.68 41.79 -22.66
CA ASN A 338 1.37 41.09 -22.76
C ASN A 338 0.46 41.91 -23.73
N PRO A 339 -0.62 41.42 -24.42
CA PRO A 339 -1.40 40.19 -24.25
C PRO A 339 -1.70 39.39 -25.56
N GLU A 340 -2.73 38.53 -25.52
CA GLU A 340 -3.49 37.95 -26.66
C GLU A 340 -2.81 36.91 -27.58
N THR A 341 -2.53 35.73 -27.02
CA THR A 341 -2.94 34.45 -27.65
C THR A 341 -2.91 33.32 -26.61
N GLN A 342 -3.92 32.44 -26.56
CA GLN A 342 -3.89 31.26 -25.70
C GLN A 342 -3.06 30.14 -26.35
N PRO A 343 -1.96 29.66 -25.73
CA PRO A 343 -1.30 28.45 -26.18
C PRO A 343 -2.15 27.23 -25.83
N VAL A 344 -2.25 26.26 -26.74
CA VAL A 344 -2.84 24.96 -26.42
C VAL A 344 -1.85 24.20 -25.54
N LEU A 345 -2.10 24.20 -24.23
CA LEU A 345 -1.33 23.40 -23.27
C LEU A 345 -1.89 21.98 -23.25
N ASP A 346 -1.08 21.01 -23.72
CA ASP A 346 -1.42 19.59 -23.65
C ASP A 346 -1.26 19.07 -22.22
N ALA A 347 -2.39 19.00 -21.50
CA ALA A 347 -2.44 18.50 -20.14
C ALA A 347 -2.13 16.99 -20.02
N ALA A 348 -2.14 16.22 -21.11
CA ALA A 348 -1.71 14.82 -21.09
C ALA A 348 -0.18 14.70 -21.01
N ALA A 349 0.55 15.61 -21.65
CA ALA A 349 2.02 15.64 -21.61
C ALA A 349 2.56 16.00 -20.21
N GLU A 350 1.91 16.93 -19.50
CA GLU A 350 2.26 17.25 -18.10
C GLU A 350 1.97 16.08 -17.15
N LEU A 351 0.89 15.30 -17.36
CA LEU A 351 0.61 14.09 -16.58
C LEU A 351 1.66 13.00 -16.81
N ALA A 352 2.00 12.69 -18.07
CA ALA A 352 3.03 11.69 -18.39
C ALA A 352 4.42 12.06 -17.83
N LYS A 353 4.70 13.36 -17.68
CA LYS A 353 5.90 13.86 -17.01
C LYS A 353 5.83 13.71 -15.49
N LEU A 354 4.70 13.99 -14.85
CA LEU A 354 4.48 13.80 -13.42
C LEU A 354 4.58 12.32 -13.00
N GLU A 355 4.03 11.40 -13.79
CA GLU A 355 4.18 9.95 -13.56
C GLU A 355 5.63 9.48 -13.75
N SER A 356 6.41 10.14 -14.62
CA SER A 356 7.83 9.86 -14.84
C SER A 356 8.73 10.43 -13.72
N GLU A 357 8.40 11.59 -13.16
CA GLU A 357 9.07 12.17 -11.99
C GLU A 357 8.79 11.37 -10.70
N PHE A 358 7.66 10.65 -10.62
CA PHE A 358 7.35 9.69 -9.55
C PHE A 358 8.03 8.32 -9.77
N GLY A 359 9.34 8.37 -10.05
CA GLY A 359 10.15 7.25 -10.57
C GLY A 359 9.94 5.91 -9.88
N ASN A 360 9.74 4.88 -10.69
CA ASN A 360 9.18 3.55 -10.39
C ASN A 360 9.57 2.90 -9.04
N VAL A 361 8.91 3.30 -7.93
CA VAL A 361 9.03 2.66 -6.61
C VAL A 361 8.21 1.36 -6.52
N ASN A 362 8.37 0.50 -7.54
CA ASN A 362 8.00 -0.91 -7.52
C ASN A 362 9.27 -1.76 -7.64
N GLN A 363 10.33 -1.35 -6.94
CA GLN A 363 11.41 -2.28 -6.60
C GLN A 363 10.96 -2.98 -5.31
N ASP A 364 10.26 -4.10 -5.50
CA ASP A 364 9.80 -4.95 -4.41
C ASP A 364 11.02 -5.36 -3.55
N TYR A 365 10.98 -5.02 -2.26
CA TYR A 365 11.88 -5.62 -1.29
C TYR A 365 11.46 -7.08 -1.11
N THR A 366 12.04 -7.96 -1.93
CA THR A 366 11.85 -9.41 -1.87
C THR A 366 12.13 -9.88 -0.45
N SER A 367 11.15 -10.52 0.20
CA SER A 367 11.28 -11.04 1.58
C SER A 367 12.42 -12.06 1.74
N GLU A 368 12.91 -12.58 0.62
CA GLU A 368 14.08 -13.44 0.47
C GLU A 368 15.38 -12.78 0.99
N GLU A 369 15.52 -11.44 0.97
CA GLU A 369 16.69 -10.73 1.52
C GLU A 369 16.65 -10.57 3.05
N ILE A 370 15.50 -10.80 3.69
CA ILE A 370 15.33 -10.74 5.15
C ILE A 370 15.37 -12.16 5.78
N GLY A 371 15.43 -13.20 4.96
CA GLY A 371 15.25 -14.60 5.35
C GLY A 371 16.49 -15.35 5.89
N ASP A 372 17.71 -14.89 5.61
CA ASP A 372 18.94 -15.52 6.15
C ASP A 372 19.49 -14.71 7.33
N TRP A 373 19.02 -15.04 8.54
CA TRP A 373 19.71 -14.69 9.78
C TRP A 373 20.62 -15.85 10.18
N GLU A 374 21.85 -15.56 10.62
CA GLU A 374 22.88 -16.56 10.98
C GLU A 374 22.45 -17.55 12.10
N PHE A 375 21.38 -17.23 12.84
CA PHE A 375 20.75 -18.10 13.82
C PHE A 375 19.95 -19.26 13.20
N ASP A 376 19.36 -19.07 12.02
CA ASP A 376 18.56 -20.10 11.36
C ASP A 376 19.47 -21.20 10.77
N GLU A 377 20.74 -20.89 10.47
CA GLU A 377 21.79 -21.88 10.18
C GLU A 377 22.12 -22.75 11.41
N LEU A 378 22.20 -22.15 12.60
CA LEU A 378 22.48 -22.85 13.85
C LEU A 378 21.30 -23.75 14.29
N GLU A 379 20.06 -23.35 14.01
CA GLU A 379 18.89 -24.23 14.22
C GLU A 379 18.89 -25.42 13.24
N ARG A 380 19.25 -25.20 11.96
CA ARG A 380 19.48 -26.29 10.98
C ARG A 380 20.59 -27.25 11.43
N GLU A 381 21.68 -26.75 11.97
CA GLU A 381 22.81 -27.57 12.44
C GLU A 381 22.45 -28.42 13.66
N LEU A 382 21.72 -27.85 14.64
CA LEU A 382 21.19 -28.58 15.79
C LEU A 382 20.23 -29.72 15.39
N ILE A 383 19.28 -29.45 14.48
CA ILE A 383 18.34 -30.45 13.98
C ILE A 383 19.06 -31.54 13.18
N SER A 384 20.12 -31.19 12.46
CA SER A 384 20.92 -32.15 11.69
C SER A 384 21.77 -33.06 12.58
N GLY A 385 22.35 -32.52 13.65
CA GLY A 385 23.22 -33.26 14.58
C GLY A 385 22.55 -34.46 15.26
N ASP A 386 21.27 -34.32 15.60
CA ASP A 386 20.49 -35.39 16.29
C ASP A 386 20.24 -36.62 15.40
N SER A 387 20.45 -36.51 14.08
CA SER A 387 20.36 -37.62 13.12
C SER A 387 21.66 -38.40 12.90
N ALA A 388 22.80 -37.91 13.43
CA ALA A 388 24.11 -38.54 13.26
C ALA A 388 24.47 -39.56 14.38
N SER A 389 23.91 -39.42 15.57
CA SER A 389 24.19 -40.29 16.73
C SER A 389 23.31 -41.56 16.74
N GLY A 390 23.41 -42.36 15.66
CA GLY A 390 22.42 -43.40 15.33
C GLY A 390 22.96 -44.71 14.74
N LYS A 391 24.19 -45.13 15.08
CA LYS A 391 24.76 -46.44 14.71
C LYS A 391 25.95 -46.85 15.58
#